data_AF-A0A5E5Q6J6-F1
#
_entry.id   AF-A0A5E5Q6J6-F1
#
_cell.length_a   1.000
_cell.length_b   1.000
_cell.length_c   1.000
_cell.angle_alpha   90.00
_cell.angle_beta   90.00
_cell.angle_gamma   90.00
#
_symmetry.space_group_name_H-M   'P 1'
#
loop_
_entity.id
_entity.type
_entity.pdbx_description
1 polymer ?
#
loop_
_entity_poly.entity_id
_entity_poly.type
_entity_poly.pdbx_seq_one_letter_code
_entity_poly.pdbx_strand_id
1 'polypeptide(L)' 'MMPHPERVIRAVQNSHHPKDWDERSPWMRMFENARAWVG' A
#
# COMPACT_ATOMS: atom_id res chain seq x y z
N MET A 1 2.27 6.05 -13.07
CA MET A 1 1.96 4.61 -13.17
C MET A 1 0.47 4.50 -13.44
N MET A 2 0.02 3.58 -14.29
CA MET A 2 -1.42 3.36 -14.55
C MET A 2 -2.20 2.69 -13.39
N PRO A 3 -1.61 2.00 -12.39
CA PRO A 3 -2.32 1.70 -11.14
C PRO A 3 -2.42 2.93 -10.22
N HIS A 4 -3.43 2.94 -9.34
CA HIS A 4 -3.68 3.96 -8.32
C HIS A 4 -3.31 3.44 -6.92
N PRO A 5 -2.00 3.30 -6.58
CA PRO A 5 -1.54 2.74 -5.31
C PRO A 5 -2.06 3.52 -4.09
N GLU A 6 -2.32 4.82 -4.25
CA GLU A 6 -2.87 5.70 -3.22
C GLU A 6 -4.29 5.32 -2.79
N ARG A 7 -5.07 4.65 -3.66
CA ARG A 7 -6.42 4.18 -3.35
C ARG A 7 -6.45 2.88 -2.56
N VAL A 8 -5.33 2.16 -2.52
CA VAL A 8 -5.21 0.80 -1.97
C VAL A 8 -4.03 0.68 -1.00
N ILE A 9 -3.77 1.73 -0.23
CA ILE A 9 -2.72 1.77 0.79
C ILE A 9 -3.07 0.92 2.02
N ARG A 10 -4.35 0.71 2.31
CA ARG A 10 -4.84 -0.16 3.40
C ARG A 10 -5.35 -1.48 2.83
N ALA A 11 -5.17 -2.58 3.56
CA ALA A 11 -5.62 -3.90 3.12
C ALA A 11 -7.13 -3.90 2.77
N VAL A 12 -7.97 -3.33 3.65
CA VAL A 12 -9.43 -3.23 3.49
C VAL A 12 -9.92 -2.55 2.20
N GLN A 13 -9.06 -1.75 1.55
CA GLN A 13 -9.42 -1.05 0.31
C GLN A 13 -9.25 -1.93 -0.94
N ASN A 14 -8.61 -3.10 -0.82
CA ASN A 14 -8.45 -4.03 -1.93
C ASN A 14 -9.72 -4.85 -2.12
N SER A 15 -10.19 -4.99 -3.37
CA SER A 15 -11.37 -5.82 -3.69
C SER A 15 -11.20 -7.29 -3.29
N HIS A 16 -9.95 -7.75 -3.23
CA HIS A 16 -9.54 -9.02 -2.67
C HIS A 16 -8.20 -8.84 -1.97
N HIS A 17 -8.05 -9.41 -0.78
CA HIS A 17 -6.76 -9.53 -0.11
C HIS A 17 -6.71 -10.83 0.72
N PRO A 18 -5.51 -11.41 0.93
CA PRO A 18 -5.31 -12.48 1.90
C PRO A 18 -5.77 -12.09 3.32
N LYS A 19 -6.27 -13.04 4.10
CA LYS A 19 -6.81 -12.79 5.46
C LYS A 19 -5.74 -12.52 6.52
N ASP A 20 -4.50 -12.89 6.24
CA ASP A 20 -3.32 -12.67 7.07
C ASP A 20 -2.77 -11.24 6.93
N TRP A 21 -3.24 -10.46 5.96
CA TRP A 21 -2.92 -9.05 5.89
C TRP A 21 -3.61 -8.32 7.03
N ASP A 22 -2.80 -7.58 7.78
CA ASP A 22 -3.28 -6.63 8.79
C ASP A 22 -3.70 -5.32 8.10
N GLU A 23 -3.56 -4.16 8.74
CA GLU A 23 -3.98 -2.87 8.18
C GLU A 23 -3.24 -2.47 6.87
N ARG A 24 -2.02 -2.93 6.66
CA ARG A 24 -1.09 -2.40 5.65
C ARG A 24 -1.12 -3.23 4.36
N SER A 25 -1.39 -2.58 3.23
CA SER A 25 -1.26 -3.16 1.89
C SER A 25 0.19 -3.06 1.38
N PRO A 26 0.64 -3.94 0.46
CA PRO A 26 1.96 -3.86 -0.16
C PRO A 26 2.27 -2.50 -0.79
N TRP A 27 1.24 -1.79 -1.26
CA TRP A 27 1.40 -0.46 -1.86
C TRP A 27 1.90 0.60 -0.88
N MET A 28 1.70 0.41 0.43
CA MET A 28 2.24 1.31 1.45
C MET A 28 3.77 1.38 1.38
N ARG A 29 4.44 0.29 0.97
CA ARG A 29 5.90 0.22 0.86
C ARG A 29 6.47 1.25 -0.11
N MET A 30 5.74 1.59 -1.18
CA MET A 30 6.17 2.58 -2.15
C MET A 30 6.32 3.97 -1.50
N PHE A 31 5.36 4.34 -0.64
CA PHE A 31 5.36 5.61 0.08
C PHE A 31 6.38 5.64 1.23
N GLU A 32 6.58 4.50 1.92
CA GLU A 32 7.67 4.36 2.90
C GLU A 32 9.05 4.56 2.27
N ASN A 33 9.29 3.94 1.11
CA ASN A 33 10.55 4.09 0.40
C ASN A 33 10.78 5.54 -0.02
N ALA A 34 9.75 6.24 -0.50
CA ALA A 34 9.84 7.66 -0.82
C ALA A 34 10.20 8.50 0.41
N ARG A 35 9.56 8.23 1.57
CA ARG A 35 9.87 8.92 2.83
C ARG A 35 11.29 8.64 3.32
N ALA A 36 11.76 7.40 3.17
CA ALA A 36 13.13 7.02 3.52
C ALA A 36 14.17 7.69 2.62
N TRP A 37 13.84 7.93 1.34
CA TRP A 37 14.74 8.57 0.38
C TRP A 37 14.88 10.09 0.59
N VAL A 38 13.78 10.80 0.91
CA VAL A 38 13.82 12.25 1.19
C VAL A 38 14.30 12.59 2.61
N GLY A 39 14.57 11.58 3.44
CA GLY A 39 14.98 11.71 4.83
C GLY A 39 16.47 11.98 4.99
#